data_AF-A0A836F9P6-F1
#
_entry.id   AF-A0A836F9P6-F1
#
_cell.length_a   1.000
_cell.length_b   1.000
_cell.length_c   1.000
_cell.angle_alpha   90.00
_cell.angle_beta   90.00
_cell.angle_gamma   90.00
#
_symmetry.space_group_name_H-M   'P 1'
#
loop_
_entity.id
_entity.type
_entity.pdbx_description
1 polymer ?
#
loop_
_entity_poly.entity_id
_entity_poly.type
_entity_poly.pdbx_seq_one_letter_code
_entity_poly.pdbx_strand_id
1 'polypeptide(L)'
;MIQKQGHWVPYELKPRDVERRFGTCELLLQRQKRKGFLSRELLLQRQRRKDFLHRIVTGDEKWIHYDNPKRRKSWGKPHVAKPVKTYLETLKWEVLPHPPYSPDIAPSDFHLFRSMAHGLADRRFHSYEEAQKGIDSSIASKDMSFFRRGIHVLPERWEKVVSSDGQYLK
;
A
#
# COMPACT_ATOMS: atom_id res chain seq x y z
N MET A 1 26.49 10.47 9.59
CA MET A 1 25.85 11.08 8.40
C MET A 1 25.29 9.97 7.53
N ILE A 2 23.96 9.90 7.35
CA ILE A 2 23.33 8.91 6.47
C ILE A 2 23.38 9.50 5.06
N GLN A 3 24.29 9.01 4.20
CA GLN A 3 24.34 9.39 2.79
C GLN A 3 23.43 8.46 1.99
N LYS A 4 22.51 9.06 1.22
CA LYS A 4 21.68 8.36 0.24
C LYS A 4 22.57 7.92 -0.92
N GLN A 5 22.91 6.64 -0.98
CA GLN A 5 23.54 6.05 -2.16
C GLN A 5 22.47 5.41 -3.05
N GLY A 6 22.23 6.00 -4.22
CA GLY A 6 21.44 5.37 -5.29
C GLY A 6 20.29 6.20 -5.86
N HIS A 7 20.25 6.27 -7.19
CA HIS A 7 19.03 6.55 -7.94
C HIS A 7 18.06 5.38 -7.77
N TRP A 8 16.77 5.67 -7.56
CA TRP A 8 15.74 4.65 -7.52
C TRP A 8 15.46 4.18 -8.96
N VAL A 9 15.68 2.89 -9.23
CA VAL A 9 15.33 2.23 -10.49
C VAL A 9 14.14 1.32 -10.19
N PRO A 10 13.00 1.44 -10.91
CA PRO A 10 11.88 0.51 -10.78
C PRO A 10 12.38 -0.92 -11.01
N TYR A 11 12.04 -1.84 -10.11
CA TYR A 11 12.35 -3.26 -10.29
C TYR A 11 11.63 -3.77 -11.55
N GLU A 12 12.37 -4.39 -12.47
CA GLU A 12 11.77 -4.99 -13.67
C GLU A 12 11.01 -6.27 -13.28
N LEU A 13 9.70 -6.30 -13.55
CA LEU A 13 8.86 -7.42 -13.18
C LEU A 13 9.23 -8.67 -13.99
N LYS A 14 9.52 -9.76 -13.28
CA LYS A 14 9.64 -11.08 -13.91
C LYS A 14 8.25 -11.54 -14.37
N PRO A 15 8.15 -12.40 -15.40
CA PRO A 15 6.86 -12.91 -15.88
C PRO A 15 5.97 -13.48 -14.76
N ARG A 16 6.58 -14.16 -13.78
CA ARG A 16 5.89 -14.66 -12.59
C ARG A 16 5.29 -13.57 -11.71
N ASP A 17 5.98 -12.43 -11.58
CA ASP A 17 5.51 -11.31 -10.76
C ASP A 17 4.37 -10.57 -11.47
N VAL A 18 4.43 -10.47 -12.80
CA VAL A 18 3.33 -9.97 -13.65
C VAL A 18 2.07 -10.83 -13.49
N GLU A 19 2.19 -12.16 -13.61
CA GLU A 19 1.08 -13.09 -13.44
C GLU A 19 0.46 -13.01 -12.04
N ARG A 20 1.29 -12.93 -10.99
CA ARG A 20 0.84 -12.74 -9.61
C ARG A 20 0.09 -11.43 -9.42
N ARG A 21 0.56 -10.35 -10.05
CA ARG A 21 -0.10 -9.04 -10.02
C ARG A 21 -1.48 -9.11 -10.67
N PHE A 22 -1.56 -9.68 -11.88
CA PHE A 22 -2.81 -9.91 -12.59
C PHE A 22 -3.80 -10.71 -11.75
N GLY A 23 -3.43 -11.93 -11.34
CA GLY A 23 -4.32 -12.83 -10.62
C GLY A 23 -4.77 -12.27 -9.26
N THR A 24 -3.90 -11.53 -8.56
CA THR A 24 -4.29 -10.89 -7.29
C THR A 24 -5.29 -9.76 -7.51
N CYS A 25 -5.06 -8.89 -8.50
CA CYS A 25 -5.98 -7.78 -8.78
C CYS A 25 -7.33 -8.28 -9.31
N GLU A 26 -7.34 -9.30 -10.16
CA GLU A 26 -8.56 -9.95 -10.64
C GLU A 26 -9.37 -10.53 -9.47
N LEU A 27 -8.72 -11.27 -8.57
CA LEU A 27 -9.34 -11.82 -7.37
C LEU A 27 -9.96 -10.72 -6.49
N LEU A 28 -9.23 -9.61 -6.27
CA LEU A 28 -9.71 -8.48 -5.48
C LEU A 28 -10.93 -7.81 -6.11
N LEU A 29 -10.95 -7.63 -7.43
CA LEU A 29 -12.09 -7.10 -8.16
C LEU A 29 -13.32 -8.02 -8.08
N GLN A 30 -13.12 -9.34 -8.23
CA GLN A 30 -14.21 -10.30 -8.07
C GLN A 30 -14.80 -10.25 -6.64
N ARG A 31 -13.94 -10.15 -5.61
CA ARG A 31 -14.40 -10.00 -4.22
C ARG A 31 -15.17 -8.70 -4.00
N GLN A 32 -14.73 -7.60 -4.59
CA GLN A 32 -15.44 -6.33 -4.55
C GLN A 32 -16.81 -6.42 -5.23
N LYS A 33 -16.90 -7.01 -6.43
CA LYS A 33 -18.15 -7.19 -7.17
C LYS A 33 -19.15 -8.09 -6.42
N ARG A 34 -18.69 -9.19 -5.82
CA ARG A 34 -19.53 -10.09 -5.00
C ARG A 34 -20.11 -9.41 -3.77
N LYS A 35 -19.34 -8.53 -3.11
CA LYS A 35 -19.84 -7.70 -1.99
C LYS A 35 -20.68 -6.49 -2.47
N GLY A 36 -20.68 -6.20 -3.77
CA GLY A 36 -21.42 -5.10 -4.43
C GLY A 36 -22.70 -5.51 -5.16
N PHE A 37 -23.07 -6.79 -5.19
CA PHE A 37 -24.30 -7.28 -5.84
C PHE A 37 -25.61 -6.93 -5.08
N LEU A 38 -25.54 -6.07 -4.06
CA LEU A 38 -26.71 -5.38 -3.51
C LEU A 38 -26.83 -3.99 -4.11
N SER A 39 -27.48 -3.98 -5.29
CA SER A 39 -28.12 -2.91 -6.06
C SER A 39 -27.33 -1.64 -6.45
N ARG A 40 -27.41 -1.40 -7.76
CA ARG A 40 -26.96 -0.22 -8.53
C ARG A 40 -27.63 1.10 -8.07
N GLU A 41 -28.74 1.02 -7.34
CA GLU A 41 -29.47 2.15 -6.74
C GLU A 41 -28.74 2.82 -5.55
N LEU A 42 -27.83 2.09 -4.87
CA LEU A 42 -27.24 2.52 -3.59
C LEU A 42 -25.94 3.32 -3.72
N LEU A 43 -25.45 3.56 -4.93
CA LEU A 43 -24.19 4.27 -5.17
C LEU A 43 -24.22 5.75 -4.73
N LEU A 44 -25.40 6.38 -4.76
CA LEU A 44 -25.58 7.76 -4.27
C LEU A 44 -25.86 7.85 -2.76
N GLN A 45 -26.27 6.77 -2.10
CA GLN A 45 -26.49 6.74 -0.64
C GLN A 45 -25.28 6.20 0.16
N ARG A 46 -24.14 5.97 -0.51
CA ARG A 46 -22.95 5.29 0.01
C ARG A 46 -22.04 6.16 0.90
N GLN A 47 -22.62 7.14 1.58
CA GLN A 47 -21.90 8.04 2.48
C GLN A 47 -21.88 7.55 3.94
N ARG A 48 -22.62 6.49 4.31
CA ARG A 48 -22.80 6.07 5.72
C ARG A 48 -22.64 4.58 6.06
N ARG A 49 -22.20 3.70 5.15
CA ARG A 49 -21.85 2.31 5.53
C ARG A 49 -20.33 2.13 5.53
N LYS A 50 -19.80 1.55 6.60
CA LYS A 50 -18.40 1.13 6.73
C LYS A 50 -18.13 0.04 5.68
N ASP A 51 -17.76 0.46 4.47
CA ASP A 51 -17.36 -0.43 3.38
C ASP A 51 -16.18 -1.32 3.82
N PHE A 52 -16.00 -2.50 3.21
CA PHE A 52 -14.94 -3.46 3.55
C PHE A 52 -13.53 -2.84 3.55
N LEU A 53 -13.36 -1.75 2.78
CA LEU A 53 -12.16 -0.94 2.71
C LEU A 53 -11.77 -0.32 4.07
N HIS A 54 -12.69 -0.16 5.01
CA HIS A 54 -12.44 0.37 6.36
C HIS A 54 -11.64 -0.56 7.28
N ARG A 55 -11.47 -1.84 6.91
CA ARG A 55 -10.75 -2.83 7.73
C ARG A 55 -9.52 -3.41 7.03
N ILE A 56 -9.03 -2.75 5.97
CA ILE A 56 -7.85 -3.22 5.25
C ILE A 56 -6.60 -2.90 6.05
N VAL A 57 -5.81 -3.93 6.33
CA VAL A 57 -4.38 -3.76 6.59
C VAL A 57 -3.64 -4.13 5.33
N THR A 58 -3.00 -3.14 4.72
CA THR A 58 -2.01 -3.39 3.69
C THR A 58 -0.71 -3.74 4.40
N GLY A 59 -0.37 -5.02 4.46
CA GLY A 59 0.98 -5.46 4.78
C GLY A 59 1.85 -5.24 3.55
N ASP A 60 2.43 -4.05 3.42
CA ASP A 60 3.38 -3.75 2.36
C ASP A 60 4.74 -4.42 2.64
N GLU A 61 5.49 -4.71 1.57
CA GLU A 61 6.89 -5.12 1.68
C GLU A 61 7.73 -3.85 1.89
N LYS A 62 7.95 -3.43 3.14
CA LYS A 62 8.91 -2.35 3.38
C LYS A 62 10.35 -2.85 3.30
N TRP A 63 11.02 -2.39 2.24
CA TRP A 63 12.45 -2.48 2.03
C TRP A 63 13.19 -1.63 3.05
N ILE A 64 13.71 -2.25 4.11
CA ILE A 64 14.73 -1.63 4.94
C ILE A 64 16.08 -2.20 4.51
N HIS A 65 16.88 -1.40 3.81
CA HIS A 65 18.30 -1.70 3.61
C HIS A 65 19.04 -1.40 4.92
N TYR A 66 19.16 -2.41 5.79
CA TYR A 66 20.17 -2.40 6.85
C TYR A 66 21.48 -2.91 6.26
N ASP A 67 22.52 -2.10 6.30
CA ASP A 67 23.88 -2.64 6.25
C ASP A 67 24.18 -3.30 7.59
N ASN A 68 23.88 -4.59 7.69
CA ASN A 68 24.16 -5.40 8.88
C ASN A 68 25.20 -6.45 8.50
N PRO A 69 26.50 -6.20 8.73
CA PRO A 69 27.58 -7.09 8.31
C PRO A 69 27.53 -8.49 8.97
N LYS A 70 26.69 -8.69 9.99
CA LYS A 70 26.58 -9.95 10.74
C LYS A 70 25.41 -10.85 10.33
N ARG A 71 24.51 -10.42 9.43
CA ARG A 71 23.38 -11.25 8.96
C ARG A 71 23.44 -11.41 7.45
N ARG A 72 23.31 -12.64 6.96
CA ARG A 72 23.14 -12.96 5.53
C ARG A 72 22.08 -12.04 4.92
N LYS A 73 22.32 -11.56 3.70
CA LYS A 73 21.43 -10.73 2.88
C LYS A 73 20.15 -11.50 2.51
N SER A 74 19.25 -11.71 3.46
CA SER A 74 17.89 -12.21 3.19
C SER A 74 16.88 -11.14 3.58
N TRP A 75 16.04 -10.78 2.61
CA TRP A 75 14.89 -9.92 2.84
C TRP A 75 13.90 -10.69 3.71
N GLY A 76 13.73 -10.26 4.96
CA GLY A 76 12.71 -10.83 5.84
C GLY A 76 11.32 -10.47 5.33
N LYS A 77 10.36 -11.39 5.42
CA LYS A 77 8.93 -11.11 5.26
C LYS A 77 8.27 -11.06 6.65
N PRO A 78 8.56 -10.05 7.49
CA PRO A 78 8.07 -10.01 8.88
C PRO A 78 6.54 -10.04 8.94
N HIS A 79 5.87 -9.45 7.94
CA HIS A 79 4.41 -9.44 7.82
C HIS A 79 3.78 -10.83 7.60
N VAL A 80 4.56 -11.83 7.22
CA VAL A 80 4.11 -13.21 6.97
C VAL A 80 4.58 -14.16 8.08
N ALA A 81 5.31 -13.66 9.08
CA ALA A 81 5.80 -14.47 10.20
C ALA A 81 4.63 -15.05 11.00
N LYS A 82 4.82 -16.27 11.53
CA LYS A 82 3.79 -17.00 12.32
C LYS A 82 3.21 -16.15 13.46
N PRO A 83 4.00 -15.44 14.28
CA PRO A 83 3.45 -14.60 15.35
C PRO A 83 2.52 -13.49 14.84
N VAL A 84 2.86 -12.86 13.71
CA VAL A 84 2.04 -11.81 13.10
C VAL A 84 0.73 -12.38 12.56
N LYS A 85 0.77 -13.54 11.90
CA LYS A 85 -0.45 -14.22 11.42
C LYS A 85 -1.39 -14.58 12.57
N THR A 86 -0.87 -15.20 13.62
CA THR A 86 -1.66 -15.56 14.81
C THR A 86 -2.27 -14.31 15.45
N TYR A 87 -1.54 -13.20 15.53
CA TYR A 87 -2.07 -11.95 16.07
C TYR A 87 -3.17 -11.33 15.18
N LEU A 88 -3.04 -11.37 13.86
CA LEU A 88 -4.09 -10.89 12.96
C LEU A 88 -5.36 -11.75 13.02
N GLU A 89 -5.20 -13.07 13.23
CA GLU A 89 -6.30 -14.01 13.48
C GLU A 89 -7.03 -13.71 14.79
N THR A 90 -6.31 -13.41 15.89
CA THR A 90 -6.95 -13.04 17.17
C THR A 90 -7.73 -11.73 17.06
N LEU A 91 -7.23 -10.76 16.28
CA LEU A 91 -7.95 -9.52 15.97
C LEU A 91 -9.14 -9.73 15.02
N LYS A 92 -9.28 -10.91 14.42
CA LYS A 92 -10.28 -11.24 13.38
C LYS A 92 -10.20 -10.28 12.19
N TRP A 93 -8.99 -9.86 11.84
CA TRP A 93 -8.73 -8.97 10.70
C TRP A 93 -8.56 -9.78 9.42
N GLU A 94 -9.23 -9.34 8.36
CA GLU A 94 -9.12 -9.96 7.04
C GLU A 94 -7.86 -9.43 6.34
N VAL A 95 -6.86 -10.29 6.13
CA VAL A 95 -5.65 -9.93 5.39
C VAL A 95 -5.92 -10.04 3.89
N LEU A 96 -5.81 -8.92 3.19
CA LEU A 96 -5.93 -8.92 1.73
C LEU A 96 -4.65 -9.45 1.08
N PRO A 97 -4.76 -10.26 0.01
CA PRO A 97 -3.61 -10.63 -0.77
C PRO A 97 -2.99 -9.37 -1.42
N HIS A 98 -1.66 -9.28 -1.38
CA HIS A 98 -0.91 -8.21 -2.02
C HIS A 98 0.25 -8.83 -2.83
N PRO A 99 0.35 -8.55 -4.14
CA PRO A 99 1.41 -9.10 -4.97
C PRO A 99 2.75 -8.38 -4.68
N PRO A 100 3.89 -9.07 -4.86
CA PRO A 100 5.21 -8.45 -4.66
C PRO A 100 5.45 -7.30 -5.65
N TYR A 101 6.36 -6.39 -5.31
CA TYR A 101 6.78 -5.27 -6.16
C TYR A 101 5.63 -4.41 -6.69
N SER A 102 4.60 -4.15 -5.87
CA SER A 102 3.37 -3.50 -6.33
C SER A 102 3.00 -2.22 -5.55
N PRO A 103 3.91 -1.24 -5.47
CA PRO A 103 3.66 0.02 -4.77
C PRO A 103 2.55 0.85 -5.45
N ASP A 104 2.33 0.65 -6.75
CA ASP A 104 1.28 1.28 -7.55
C ASP A 104 -0.14 0.81 -7.19
N ILE A 105 -0.29 -0.19 -6.32
CA ILE A 105 -1.59 -0.62 -5.78
C ILE A 105 -1.64 -0.61 -4.24
N ALA A 106 -0.61 -0.06 -3.59
CA ALA A 106 -0.58 0.15 -2.14
C ALA A 106 -0.93 1.61 -1.82
N PRO A 107 -2.07 1.91 -1.14
CA PRO A 107 -2.49 3.29 -0.84
C PRO A 107 -1.48 4.07 0.01
N SER A 108 -0.73 3.36 0.87
CA SER A 108 0.39 3.93 1.60
C SER A 108 1.42 4.52 0.63
N ASP A 109 1.85 3.77 -0.38
CA ASP A 109 2.88 4.18 -1.33
C ASP A 109 2.37 5.20 -2.35
N PHE A 110 1.34 4.86 -3.14
CA PHE A 110 0.94 5.70 -4.27
C PHE A 110 0.23 7.00 -3.85
N HIS A 111 -0.30 7.09 -2.63
CA HIS A 111 -1.11 8.21 -2.16
C HIS A 111 -0.50 8.93 -0.96
N LEU A 112 -0.38 8.26 0.19
CA LEU A 112 0.08 8.91 1.43
C LEU A 112 1.56 9.31 1.35
N PHE A 113 2.46 8.34 1.13
CA PHE A 113 3.89 8.58 1.04
C PHE A 113 4.25 9.43 -0.16
N ARG A 114 3.54 9.29 -1.29
CA ARG A 114 3.68 10.21 -2.42
C ARG A 114 3.39 11.66 -2.03
N SER A 115 2.27 11.92 -1.34
CA SER A 115 1.92 13.26 -0.87
C SER A 115 2.96 13.81 0.12
N MET A 116 3.42 12.97 1.05
CA MET A 116 4.44 13.37 2.02
C MET A 116 5.80 13.64 1.36
N ALA A 117 6.21 12.82 0.38
CA ALA A 117 7.46 13.02 -0.34
C ALA A 117 7.49 14.39 -1.01
N HIS A 118 6.39 14.81 -1.64
CA HIS A 118 6.29 16.16 -2.22
C HIS A 118 6.36 17.26 -1.15
N GLY A 119 5.63 17.11 -0.03
CA GLY A 119 5.63 18.12 1.04
C GLY A 119 6.93 18.20 1.85
N LEU A 120 7.76 17.15 1.80
CA LEU A 120 9.01 17.04 2.54
C LEU A 120 10.27 17.14 1.65
N ALA A 121 10.12 17.21 0.33
CA ALA A 121 11.24 17.17 -0.62
C ALA A 121 12.31 18.22 -0.35
N ASP A 122 11.89 19.44 0.02
CA ASP A 122 12.80 20.57 0.24
C ASP A 122 13.18 20.76 1.72
N ARG A 123 12.73 19.86 2.60
CA ARG A 123 12.99 19.98 4.04
C ARG A 123 14.22 19.17 4.43
N ARG A 124 15.15 19.82 5.14
CA ARG A 124 16.26 19.15 5.81
C ARG A 124 15.93 19.06 7.29
N PHE A 125 16.05 17.86 7.85
CA PHE A 125 15.85 17.62 9.27
C PHE A 125 17.21 17.48 9.96
N HIS A 126 17.39 18.16 11.08
CA HIS A 126 18.62 18.16 11.86
C HIS A 126 18.53 17.32 13.13
N SER A 127 17.34 16.85 13.50
CA SER A 127 17.12 15.91 14.60
C SER A 127 15.98 14.93 14.32
N TYR A 128 15.90 13.88 15.13
CA TYR A 128 14.81 12.91 15.08
C TYR A 128 13.47 13.57 15.44
N GLU A 129 13.46 14.44 16.47
CA GLU A 129 12.28 15.15 16.94
C GLU A 129 11.72 16.08 15.86
N GLU A 130 12.60 16.74 15.09
CA GLU A 130 12.21 17.59 13.98
C GLU A 130 11.57 16.77 12.84
N ALA A 131 12.16 15.61 12.51
CA ALA A 131 11.61 14.70 11.52
C ALA A 131 10.24 14.15 11.96
N GLN A 132 10.10 13.74 13.22
CA GLN A 132 8.84 13.27 13.78
C GLN A 132 7.77 14.36 13.69
N LYS A 133 8.07 15.58 14.16
CA LYS A 133 7.15 16.72 14.08
C LYS A 133 6.78 17.05 12.62
N GLY A 134 7.73 16.94 11.70
CA GLY A 134 7.50 17.12 10.27
C GLY A 134 6.49 16.13 9.70
N ILE A 135 6.62 14.85 10.06
CA ILE A 135 5.70 13.78 9.67
C ILE A 135 4.32 14.00 10.30
N ASP A 136 4.27 14.26 11.60
CA ASP A 136 3.02 14.47 12.34
C ASP A 136 2.22 15.65 11.74
N SER A 137 2.91 16.76 11.46
CA SER A 137 2.30 17.93 10.82
C SER A 137 1.81 17.62 9.40
N SER A 138 2.57 16.82 8.64
CA SER A 138 2.18 16.41 7.28
C SER A 138 0.91 15.57 7.29
N ILE A 139 0.79 14.63 8.23
CA ILE A 139 -0.41 13.78 8.38
C ILE A 139 -1.60 14.61 8.89
N ALA A 140 -1.39 15.44 9.92
CA ALA A 140 -2.44 16.27 10.50
C ALA A 140 -2.99 17.32 9.53
N SER A 141 -2.19 17.74 8.54
CA SER A 141 -2.65 18.65 7.48
C SER A 141 -3.65 18.03 6.51
N LYS A 142 -3.83 16.70 6.50
CA LYS A 142 -4.71 16.01 5.56
C LYS A 142 -6.10 15.84 6.17
N ASP A 143 -7.11 16.23 5.39
CA ASP A 143 -8.50 16.02 5.77
C ASP A 143 -8.95 14.55 5.55
N MET A 144 -10.10 14.18 6.13
CA MET A 144 -10.66 12.83 6.00
C MET A 144 -10.92 12.41 4.54
N SER A 145 -11.30 13.35 3.68
CA SER A 145 -11.54 13.10 2.26
C SER A 145 -10.25 12.71 1.53
N PHE A 146 -9.08 13.24 1.94
CA PHE A 146 -7.79 12.81 1.40
C PHE A 146 -7.57 11.31 1.63
N PHE A 147 -7.72 10.82 2.86
CA PHE A 147 -7.55 9.39 3.16
C PHE A 147 -8.61 8.53 2.45
N ARG A 148 -9.87 9.02 2.44
CA ARG A 148 -10.96 8.33 1.75
C ARG A 148 -10.65 8.14 0.27
N ARG A 149 -10.19 9.20 -0.43
CA ARG A 149 -9.84 9.15 -1.86
C ARG A 149 -8.76 8.09 -2.15
N GLY A 150 -7.69 8.05 -1.36
CA GLY A 150 -6.60 7.08 -1.55
C GLY A 150 -7.05 5.63 -1.46
N ILE A 151 -8.09 5.36 -0.66
CA ILE A 151 -8.67 4.03 -0.53
C ILE A 151 -9.71 3.75 -1.63
N HIS A 152 -10.50 4.74 -2.02
CA HIS A 152 -11.57 4.58 -3.02
C HIS A 152 -11.07 4.44 -4.45
N VAL A 153 -9.82 4.82 -4.74
CA VAL A 153 -9.18 4.63 -6.06
C VAL A 153 -8.60 3.22 -6.26
N LEU A 154 -8.56 2.38 -5.21
CA LEU A 154 -8.05 1.01 -5.30
C LEU A 154 -8.74 0.15 -6.39
N PRO A 155 -10.08 0.12 -6.49
CA PRO A 155 -10.77 -0.61 -7.54
C PRO A 155 -10.32 -0.23 -8.95
N GLU A 156 -10.25 1.08 -9.21
CA GLU A 156 -9.82 1.61 -10.50
C GLU A 156 -8.38 1.20 -10.82
N ARG A 157 -7.49 1.20 -9.81
CA ARG A 157 -6.11 0.74 -9.97
C ARG A 157 -6.03 -0.76 -10.24
N TRP A 158 -6.81 -1.58 -9.55
CA TRP A 158 -6.87 -3.02 -9.82
C TRP A 158 -7.39 -3.30 -11.24
N GLU A 159 -8.41 -2.57 -11.70
CA GLU A 159 -8.92 -2.67 -13.08
C GLU A 159 -7.85 -2.31 -14.10
N LYS A 160 -7.09 -1.24 -13.85
CA LYS A 160 -5.98 -0.84 -14.72
C LYS A 160 -4.89 -1.92 -14.79
N VAL A 161 -4.51 -2.54 -13.65
CA VAL A 161 -3.53 -3.63 -13.64
C VAL A 161 -4.01 -4.83 -14.44
N VAL A 162 -5.29 -5.20 -14.32
CA VAL A 162 -5.88 -6.29 -15.11
C VAL A 162 -5.92 -5.92 -16.60
N SER A 163 -6.30 -4.69 -16.95
CA SER A 163 -6.32 -4.22 -18.35
C SER A 163 -4.93 -4.11 -18.98
N SER A 164 -3.89 -4.05 -18.16
CA SER A 164 -2.49 -4.01 -18.60
C SER A 164 -1.79 -5.36 -18.42
N ASP A 165 -2.53 -6.47 -18.34
CA ASP A 165 -1.99 -7.83 -18.19
C ASP A 165 -0.98 -7.97 -17.04
N GLY A 166 -1.22 -7.30 -15.91
CA GLY A 166 -0.36 -7.35 -14.73
C GLY A 166 0.83 -6.39 -14.73
N GLN A 167 1.01 -5.59 -15.78
CA GLN A 167 2.09 -4.58 -15.88
C GLN A 167 1.94 -3.45 -14.86
N TYR A 168 2.98 -2.62 -14.75
CA TYR A 168 2.95 -1.41 -13.93
C TYR A 168 1.97 -0.38 -14.46
N LEU A 169 1.30 0.31 -13.55
CA LEU A 169 0.52 1.50 -13.87
C LEU A 169 1.48 2.64 -14.24
N LYS A 170 1.24 3.27 -15.40
CA LYS A 170 1.96 4.48 -15.84
C LYS A 170 1.37 5.74 -15.20
#